data_AF-A0A9D6PST5-F1
#
_entry.id   AF-A0A9D6PST5-F1
#
_cell.length_a   1.000
_cell.length_b   1.000
_cell.length_c   1.000
_cell.angle_alpha   90.00
_cell.angle_beta   90.00
_cell.angle_gamma   90.00
#
_symmetry.space_group_name_H-M   'P 1'
#
loop_
_entity.id
_entity.type
_entity.pdbx_description
1 polymer ?
#
loop_
_entity_poly.entity_id
_entity_poly.type
_entity_poly.pdbx_seq_one_letter_code
_entity_poly.pdbx_strand_id
1 'polypeptide(L)'
;MVNKDCFFKPARIASYLLLVLLQTQPVLAEPPQRLIIQFDTPLNVQQQKTLTLQLQSIIQSGFSVLPHSTDQKWIIVIDPPIDKTNLEKTNAHISRLEHVQYVEPDQMMNTLK
;
A
#
# COMPACT_ATOMS: atom_id res chain seq x y z
N MET A 1 -26.30 21.95 -67.14
CA MET A 1 -26.37 22.99 -66.08
C MET A 1 -27.01 22.36 -64.85
N VAL A 2 -26.34 22.49 -63.69
CA VAL A 2 -26.79 22.26 -62.27
C VAL A 2 -27.25 20.81 -61.94
N ASN A 3 -26.54 19.92 -61.23
CA ASN A 3 -25.81 19.88 -59.93
C ASN A 3 -26.69 19.52 -58.71
N LYS A 4 -26.21 18.53 -57.93
CA LYS A 4 -26.64 18.05 -56.58
C LYS A 4 -27.90 17.14 -56.62
N ASP A 5 -27.91 15.96 -56.00
CA ASP A 5 -27.76 15.79 -54.56
C ASP A 5 -27.04 14.51 -54.11
N CYS A 6 -26.14 14.73 -53.15
CA CYS A 6 -25.47 13.74 -52.32
C CYS A 6 -26.48 12.97 -51.46
N PHE A 7 -26.59 11.65 -51.65
CA PHE A 7 -27.17 10.77 -50.63
C PHE A 7 -26.11 10.46 -49.57
N PHE A 8 -26.01 11.34 -48.58
CA PHE A 8 -25.27 11.10 -47.34
C PHE A 8 -25.88 9.92 -46.59
N LYS A 9 -25.11 8.84 -46.37
CA LYS A 9 -25.46 7.74 -45.45
C LYS A 9 -25.16 8.19 -44.01
N PRO A 10 -26.15 8.31 -43.09
CA PRO A 10 -25.87 8.57 -41.69
C PRO A 10 -26.01 7.26 -40.91
N ALA A 11 -25.07 6.33 -41.06
CA ALA A 11 -25.13 5.06 -40.32
C ALA A 11 -23.75 4.51 -39.93
N ARG A 12 -22.74 5.39 -39.80
CA ARG A 12 -21.39 4.98 -39.36
C ARG A 12 -20.78 5.86 -38.28
N ILE A 13 -21.53 6.82 -37.73
CA ILE A 13 -21.02 7.77 -36.73
C ILE A 13 -21.38 7.34 -35.30
N ALA A 14 -22.40 6.49 -35.12
CA ALA A 14 -22.86 6.08 -33.79
C ALA A 14 -21.93 5.09 -33.06
N SER A 15 -21.09 4.33 -33.77
CA SER A 15 -20.21 3.33 -33.12
C SER A 15 -18.93 3.92 -32.52
N TYR A 16 -18.51 5.13 -32.91
CA TYR A 16 -17.29 5.74 -32.37
C TYR A 16 -17.55 6.60 -31.12
N LEU A 17 -18.79 7.02 -30.88
CA LEU A 17 -19.15 7.83 -29.71
C LEU A 17 -19.21 7.02 -28.40
N LEU A 18 -19.27 5.68 -28.47
CA LEU A 18 -19.31 4.83 -27.27
C LEU A 18 -17.92 4.52 -26.68
N LEU A 19 -16.82 4.86 -27.39
CA LEU A 19 -15.45 4.63 -26.89
C LEU A 19 -14.94 5.75 -25.97
N VAL A 20 -15.65 6.88 -25.86
CA VAL A 20 -15.19 8.07 -25.12
C VAL A 20 -15.46 7.98 -23.61
N LEU A 21 -16.22 6.96 -23.16
CA LEU A 21 -16.59 6.77 -21.75
C LEU A 21 -15.83 5.65 -21.02
N LEU A 22 -14.75 5.10 -21.59
CA LEU A 22 -13.72 4.45 -20.78
C LEU A 22 -12.88 5.53 -20.08
N GLN A 23 -13.50 6.28 -19.18
CA GLN A 23 -12.77 7.08 -18.22
C GLN A 23 -12.14 6.11 -17.22
N THR A 24 -10.97 5.58 -17.56
CA THR A 24 -10.08 4.95 -16.58
C THR A 24 -9.70 6.04 -15.58
N GLN A 25 -10.44 6.12 -14.48
CA GLN A 25 -10.04 6.95 -13.36
C GLN A 25 -8.65 6.47 -12.94
N PRO A 26 -7.65 7.35 -12.80
CA PRO A 26 -6.39 6.94 -12.24
C PRO A 26 -6.68 6.41 -10.83
N VAL A 27 -6.49 5.10 -10.62
CA VAL A 27 -6.45 4.54 -9.29
C VAL A 27 -5.19 5.13 -8.65
N LEU A 28 -5.36 6.19 -7.88
CA LEU A 28 -4.34 6.69 -6.98
C LEU A 28 -4.13 5.60 -5.93
N ALA A 29 -3.23 4.66 -6.23
CA ALA A 29 -2.72 3.73 -5.24
C ALA A 29 -1.98 4.55 -4.20
N GLU A 30 -2.51 4.57 -2.97
CA GLU A 30 -1.81 5.20 -1.86
C GLU A 30 -0.46 4.50 -1.66
N PRO A 31 0.61 5.23 -1.38
CA PRO A 31 1.92 4.63 -1.19
C PRO A 31 1.89 3.68 0.01
N PRO A 32 2.65 2.57 -0.03
CA PRO A 32 2.70 1.63 1.07
C PRO A 32 3.27 2.29 2.32
N GLN A 33 2.71 1.94 3.48
CA GLN A 33 3.21 2.38 4.78
C GLN A 33 4.33 1.47 5.26
N ARG A 34 5.27 2.03 6.00
CA ARG A 34 6.42 1.29 6.53
C ARG A 34 6.56 1.53 8.02
N LEU A 35 6.82 0.46 8.76
CA LEU A 35 7.13 0.49 10.18
C LEU A 35 8.48 -0.18 10.40
N ILE A 36 9.36 0.46 11.17
CA ILE A 36 10.60 -0.14 11.64
C ILE A 36 10.35 -0.66 13.04
N ILE A 37 10.64 -1.94 13.26
CA ILE A 37 10.59 -2.59 14.57
C ILE A 37 12.04 -2.88 14.98
N GLN A 38 12.45 -2.33 16.12
CA GLN A 38 13.72 -2.66 16.75
C GLN A 38 13.49 -3.69 17.87
N PHE A 39 14.38 -4.67 17.94
CA PHE A 39 14.37 -5.69 18.99
C PHE A 39 15.48 -5.46 20.01
N ASP A 40 15.25 -5.87 21.26
CA ASP A 40 16.26 -5.80 22.32
C ASP A 40 17.48 -6.68 22.01
N THR A 41 17.24 -7.82 21.37
CA THR A 41 18.25 -8.78 20.93
C THR A 41 17.87 -9.36 19.56
N PRO A 42 18.84 -9.91 18.79
CA PRO A 42 18.52 -10.56 17.52
C PRO A 42 17.57 -11.74 17.74
N LEU A 43 16.48 -11.78 16.96
CA LEU A 43 15.47 -12.82 17.10
C LEU A 43 15.96 -14.16 16.52
N ASN A 44 15.76 -15.25 17.27
CA ASN A 44 15.96 -16.60 16.75
C ASN A 44 14.79 -17.04 15.85
N VAL A 45 14.97 -18.11 15.08
CA VAL A 45 13.98 -18.61 14.10
C VAL A 45 12.58 -18.84 14.71
N GLN A 46 12.51 -19.33 15.94
CA GLN A 46 11.23 -19.58 16.60
C GLN A 46 10.54 -18.28 17.00
N GLN A 47 11.28 -17.32 17.54
CA GLN A 47 10.78 -15.98 17.88
C GLN A 47 10.28 -15.25 16.62
N GLN A 48 11.03 -15.32 15.51
CA GLN A 48 10.63 -14.73 14.24
C GLN A 48 9.29 -15.28 13.75
N LYS A 49 9.07 -16.61 13.85
CA LYS A 49 7.80 -17.24 13.49
C LYS A 49 6.66 -16.78 14.40
N THR A 50 6.86 -16.80 15.72
CA THR A 50 5.86 -16.36 16.70
C THR A 50 5.47 -14.91 16.45
N LEU A 51 6.45 -14.03 16.27
CA LEU A 51 6.22 -12.61 16.01
C LEU A 51 5.49 -12.40 14.68
N THR A 52 5.83 -13.15 13.63
CA THR A 52 5.13 -13.07 12.34
C THR A 52 3.64 -13.43 12.50
N LEU A 53 3.32 -14.47 13.28
CA LEU A 53 1.92 -14.86 13.55
C LEU A 53 1.19 -13.78 14.38
N GLN A 54 1.87 -13.16 15.35
CA GLN A 54 1.31 -12.05 16.11
C GLN A 54 1.07 -10.82 15.21
N LEU A 55 2.00 -10.48 14.32
CA LEU A 55 1.82 -9.40 13.37
C LEU A 55 0.65 -9.66 12.41
N GLN A 56 0.42 -10.90 12.00
CA GLN A 56 -0.74 -11.27 11.18
C GLN A 56 -2.08 -11.07 11.90
N SER A 57 -2.13 -11.26 13.22
CA SER A 57 -3.36 -11.01 13.98
C SER A 57 -3.61 -9.52 14.21
N ILE A 58 -2.56 -8.69 14.20
CA ILE A 58 -2.64 -7.24 14.39
C ILE A 58 -2.92 -6.53 13.05
N ILE A 59 -2.18 -6.87 11.99
CA ILE A 59 -2.21 -6.22 10.68
C ILE A 59 -3.03 -7.06 9.71
N GLN A 60 -4.35 -6.85 9.72
CA GLN A 60 -5.29 -7.63 8.92
C GLN A 60 -5.24 -7.32 7.41
N SER A 61 -4.75 -6.13 7.02
CA SER A 61 -4.62 -5.72 5.62
C SER A 61 -3.56 -6.51 4.85
N GLY A 62 -2.71 -7.25 5.55
CA GLY A 62 -1.52 -7.88 4.99
C GLY A 62 -0.28 -7.02 5.18
N PHE A 63 0.87 -7.70 5.26
CA PHE A 63 2.17 -7.05 5.37
C PHE A 63 3.25 -7.93 4.76
N SER A 64 4.40 -7.32 4.47
CA SER A 64 5.64 -8.03 4.16
C SER A 64 6.76 -7.57 5.07
N VAL A 65 7.70 -8.47 5.37
CA VAL A 65 8.90 -8.16 6.16
C VAL A 65 10.06 -8.03 5.21
N LEU A 66 10.71 -6.87 5.22
CA LEU A 66 11.96 -6.65 4.49
C LEU A 66 13.15 -6.82 5.45
N PRO A 67 14.26 -7.42 4.97
CA PRO A 67 15.48 -7.51 5.75
C PRO A 67 16.07 -6.10 5.95
N HIS A 68 16.52 -5.82 7.17
CA HIS A 68 17.33 -4.65 7.47
C HIS A 68 18.82 -5.03 7.44
N SER A 69 19.73 -4.05 7.37
CA SER A 69 21.18 -4.28 7.48
C SER A 69 21.64 -4.82 8.84
N THR A 70 20.72 -4.94 9.81
CA THR A 70 21.00 -5.38 11.18
C THR A 70 19.96 -6.42 11.59
N ASP A 71 20.40 -7.51 12.20
CA ASP A 71 19.51 -8.62 12.61
C ASP A 71 18.53 -8.25 13.73
N GLN A 72 18.70 -7.08 14.34
CA GLN A 72 17.84 -6.54 15.39
C GLN A 72 16.74 -5.61 14.86
N LYS A 73 16.65 -5.40 13.55
CA LYS A 73 15.64 -4.51 12.95
C LYS A 73 14.87 -5.23 11.87
N TRP A 74 13.56 -5.06 11.90
CA TRP A 74 12.67 -5.44 10.81
C TRP A 74 12.00 -4.22 10.23
N ILE A 75 11.86 -4.21 8.90
CA ILE A 75 11.01 -3.25 8.21
C ILE A 75 9.74 -3.98 7.80
N ILE A 76 8.62 -3.57 8.35
CA ILE A 76 7.29 -4.06 8.00
C ILE A 76 6.69 -3.11 6.97
N VAL A 77 6.33 -3.64 5.81
CA VAL A 77 5.64 -2.89 4.75
C VAL A 77 4.17 -3.31 4.75
N ILE A 78 3.29 -2.33 4.91
CA ILE A 78 1.84 -2.50 4.95
C ILE A 78 1.26 -1.96 3.63
N ASP A 79 0.67 -2.87 2.85
CA ASP A 79 0.06 -2.59 1.56
C ASP A 79 -1.18 -3.49 1.37
N PRO A 80 -2.40 -2.94 1.27
CA PRO A 80 -2.72 -1.51 1.22
C PRO A 80 -2.47 -0.78 2.55
N PRO A 81 -2.17 0.53 2.53
CA PRO A 81 -1.97 1.31 3.74
C PRO A 81 -3.23 1.33 4.60
N ILE A 82 -3.05 1.46 5.91
CA ILE A 82 -4.14 1.56 6.89
C ILE A 82 -4.31 3.02 7.32
N ASP A 83 -5.51 3.37 7.77
CA ASP A 83 -5.76 4.72 8.26
C ASP A 83 -4.90 5.04 9.50
N LYS A 84 -4.69 6.33 9.74
CA LYS A 84 -3.84 6.82 10.84
C LYS A 84 -4.26 6.27 12.21
N THR A 85 -5.56 6.14 12.48
CA THR A 85 -6.04 5.65 13.78
C THR A 85 -5.69 4.18 13.97
N ASN A 86 -5.86 3.37 12.93
CA ASN A 86 -5.46 1.97 12.96
C ASN A 86 -3.94 1.80 12.97
N LEU A 87 -3.18 2.68 12.30
CA LEU A 87 -1.72 2.69 12.36
C LEU A 87 -1.21 2.97 13.79
N GLU A 88 -1.78 3.96 14.47
CA GLU A 88 -1.45 4.28 15.87
C GLU A 88 -1.77 3.10 16.81
N LYS A 89 -2.92 2.43 16.62
CA LYS A 89 -3.28 1.23 17.39
C LYS A 89 -2.32 0.08 17.12
N THR A 90 -2.00 -0.19 15.85
CA THR A 90 -1.03 -1.20 15.44
C THR A 90 0.31 -0.93 16.09
N ASN A 91 0.81 0.30 16.02
CA ASN A 91 2.07 0.70 16.64
C ASN A 91 2.06 0.46 18.17
N ALA A 92 1.01 0.91 18.86
CA ALA A 92 0.86 0.71 20.30
C ALA A 92 0.76 -0.77 20.70
N HIS A 93 0.19 -1.62 19.84
CA HIS A 93 0.11 -3.06 20.09
C HIS A 93 1.47 -3.73 19.89
N ILE A 94 2.15 -3.45 18.77
CA ILE A 94 3.46 -4.04 18.47
C ILE A 94 4.50 -3.63 19.50
N SER A 95 4.47 -2.38 19.98
CA SER A 95 5.35 -1.87 21.04
C SER A 95 5.20 -2.59 22.39
N ARG A 96 4.16 -3.40 22.58
CA ARG A 96 3.94 -4.21 23.79
C ARG A 96 4.31 -5.68 23.60
N LEU A 97 4.73 -6.08 22.40
CA LEU A 97 5.14 -7.45 22.13
C LEU A 97 6.49 -7.75 22.80
N GLU A 98 6.66 -9.01 23.19
CA GLU A 98 7.90 -9.47 23.78
C GLU A 98 9.07 -9.28 22.81
N HIS A 99 10.23 -8.86 23.34
CA HIS A 99 11.47 -8.58 22.61
C HIS A 99 11.45 -7.33 21.72
N VAL A 100 10.33 -6.60 21.61
CA VAL A 100 10.25 -5.33 20.89
C VAL A 100 10.73 -4.20 21.80
N GLN A 101 11.80 -3.52 21.39
CA GLN A 101 12.36 -2.37 22.10
C GLN A 101 11.58 -1.09 21.77
N TYR A 102 11.36 -0.84 20.48
CA TYR A 102 10.58 0.28 19.98
C TYR A 102 10.08 0.03 18.56
N VAL A 103 9.07 0.82 18.18
CA VAL A 103 8.46 0.80 16.84
C VAL A 103 8.31 2.23 16.36
N GLU A 104 8.76 2.50 15.14
CA GLU A 104 8.65 3.81 14.51
C GLU A 104 8.09 3.71 13.09
N PRO A 105 7.21 4.64 12.66
CA PRO A 105 6.89 4.75 11.25
C PRO A 105 8.13 5.23 10.49
N ASP A 106 8.48 4.51 9.43
CA ASP A 106 9.51 4.93 8.47
C ASP A 106 8.90 6.06 7.65
N GLN A 107 9.08 7.29 8.16
CA GLN A 107 8.67 8.48 7.45
C GLN A 107 9.67 8.69 6.31
N MET A 108 9.23 8.42 5.08
CA MET A 108 9.84 9.09 3.94
C MET A 108 9.75 10.58 4.21
N MET A 109 10.91 11.19 4.46
CA MET A 109 11.03 12.60 4.75
C MET A 109 10.51 13.38 3.54
N ASN A 110 9.24 13.78 3.57
CA ASN A 110 8.67 14.74 2.63
C ASN A 110 9.22 16.13 2.98
N THR A 111 10.52 16.32 2.83
CA THR A 111 11.10 17.66 2.74
C THR A 111 10.98 18.13 1.30
N LEU A 112 9.77 18.52 0.90
CA LEU A 112 9.60 19.55 -0.12
C LEU A 112 8.95 20.72 0.60
N LYS A 113 9.82 21.65 1.01
CA LYS A 113 9.46 23.00 1.44
C LYS A 113 8.81 23.78 0.30
#